data_AF-A0A3N9UXM1-F1
#
_entry.id   AF-A0A3N9UXM1-F1
#
_cell.length_a   1.000
_cell.length_b   1.000
_cell.length_c   1.000
_cell.angle_alpha   90.00
_cell.angle_beta   90.00
_cell.angle_gamma   90.00
#
_symmetry.space_group_name_H-M   'P 1'
#
loop_
_entity.id
_entity.type
_entity.pdbx_description
1 polymer ?
#
loop_
_entity_poly.entity_id
_entity_poly.type
_entity_poly.pdbx_seq_one_letter_code
_entity_poly.pdbx_strand_id
1 'polypeptide(L)'
;MARQADGSYQATLCGHFTLTVAADHPFRLRLLVLFLSLLDVPGAARGSRRTRDGRTPLVRQVQLAEWVGVPQPHISLWLRYWHSGDWANLLSLNSPLVLTAELVERIVEVCATFPTWGVAQVYQHLRQQGVAVTEPQVQQAVQHSGWQRLQQTLRTRYDLSAPVLALRDGWLVGQLLAQIRELLGRLEAGQALPTEVRSTLDDLTALAHEAGANAPPPVKTLPWLLRVEQLLLGQWHLVADGQVRCPHCGSDQVRRKSATPRLKKYY
;
A
#
# COMPACT_ATOMS: atom_id res chain seq x y z
N MET A 1 -1.01 -20.65 41.46
CA MET A 1 0.15 -20.50 40.56
C MET A 1 1.39 -20.43 41.43
N ALA A 2 2.52 -20.98 41.00
CA ALA A 2 3.77 -20.96 41.73
C ALA A 2 4.94 -20.60 40.81
N ARG A 3 5.91 -19.85 41.34
CA ARG A 3 7.18 -19.57 40.67
C ARG A 3 8.16 -20.71 40.99
N GLN A 4 8.81 -21.23 39.97
CA GLN A 4 9.76 -22.34 40.06
C GLN A 4 11.18 -21.82 40.33
N ALA A 5 12.07 -22.72 40.75
CA ALA A 5 13.47 -22.39 41.08
C ALA A 5 14.28 -21.87 39.87
N ASP A 6 13.92 -22.29 38.67
CA ASP A 6 14.48 -21.80 37.39
C ASP A 6 13.91 -20.43 36.96
N GLY A 7 13.03 -19.84 37.78
CA GLY A 7 12.35 -18.59 37.53
C GLY A 7 11.07 -18.72 36.71
N SER A 8 10.76 -19.89 36.14
CA SER A 8 9.54 -20.13 35.35
C SER A 8 8.26 -20.06 36.20
N TYR A 9 7.13 -19.86 35.55
CA TYR A 9 5.81 -19.81 36.20
C TYR A 9 5.02 -21.06 35.87
N GLN A 10 4.51 -21.73 36.90
CA GLN A 10 3.65 -22.89 36.77
C GLN A 10 2.24 -22.60 37.29
N ALA A 11 1.24 -22.85 36.45
CA ALA A 11 -0.17 -22.75 36.81
C ALA A 11 -0.82 -24.13 36.69
N THR A 12 -1.45 -24.59 37.77
CA THR A 12 -2.23 -25.83 37.77
C THR A 12 -3.71 -25.49 37.80
N LEU A 13 -4.45 -25.91 36.79
CA LEU A 13 -5.90 -25.75 36.67
C LEU A 13 -6.57 -27.07 37.07
N CYS A 14 -7.45 -27.00 38.07
CA CYS A 14 -8.21 -28.14 38.60
C CYS A 14 -7.37 -29.35 39.04
N GLY A 15 -6.06 -29.20 39.26
CA GLY A 15 -5.15 -30.31 39.61
C GLY A 15 -4.74 -31.22 38.45
N HIS A 16 -5.33 -31.07 37.26
CA HIS A 16 -5.15 -31.99 36.12
C HIS A 16 -4.39 -31.35 34.96
N PHE A 17 -4.48 -30.04 34.80
CA PHE A 17 -3.80 -29.33 33.72
C PHE A 17 -2.70 -28.47 34.29
N THR A 18 -1.48 -28.72 33.86
CA THR A 18 -0.30 -27.97 34.30
C THR A 18 0.27 -27.21 33.11
N LEU A 19 0.24 -25.89 33.21
CA LEU A 19 0.84 -24.98 32.24
C LEU A 19 2.15 -24.44 32.84
N THR A 20 3.24 -24.58 32.11
CA THR A 20 4.54 -24.00 32.48
C THR A 20 4.94 -22.95 31.46
N VAL A 21 5.30 -21.77 31.93
CA VAL A 21 5.73 -20.64 31.10
C VAL A 21 7.12 -20.21 31.57
N ALA A 22 8.11 -20.34 30.69
CA ALA A 22 9.45 -19.86 30.96
C ALA A 22 9.45 -18.34 31.20
N ALA A 23 10.24 -17.88 32.17
CA ALA A 23 10.36 -16.46 32.52
C ALA A 23 11.50 -15.75 31.76
N ASP A 24 12.01 -16.37 30.70
CA ASP A 24 13.07 -15.86 29.84
C ASP A 24 12.65 -14.61 29.06
N HIS A 25 11.34 -14.41 28.86
CA HIS A 25 10.83 -13.28 28.09
C HIS A 25 9.56 -12.68 28.72
N PRO A 26 9.54 -11.39 29.11
CA PRO A 26 8.38 -10.79 29.79
C PRO A 26 7.06 -10.75 28.97
N PHE A 27 7.12 -11.06 27.67
CA PHE A 27 5.97 -11.25 26.80
C PHE A 27 5.20 -12.51 27.17
N ARG A 28 5.93 -13.61 27.42
CA ARG A 28 5.34 -14.90 27.79
C ARG A 28 4.60 -14.76 29.12
N LEU A 29 5.18 -13.99 30.04
CA LEU A 29 4.55 -13.60 31.29
C LEU A 29 3.26 -12.80 31.09
N ARG A 30 3.27 -11.82 30.17
CA ARG A 30 2.08 -11.04 29.84
C ARG A 30 0.98 -11.89 29.22
N LEU A 31 1.31 -12.78 28.30
CA LEU A 31 0.35 -13.72 27.72
C LEU A 31 -0.26 -14.64 28.79
N LEU A 32 0.54 -15.11 29.75
CA LEU A 32 0.06 -15.87 30.89
C LEU A 32 -0.92 -15.04 31.74
N VAL A 33 -0.57 -13.79 32.06
CA VAL A 33 -1.43 -12.89 32.83
C VAL A 33 -2.75 -12.61 32.10
N LEU A 34 -2.70 -12.34 30.79
CA LEU A 34 -3.91 -12.16 29.97
C LEU A 34 -4.75 -13.43 30.00
N PHE A 35 -4.17 -14.58 29.67
CA PHE A 35 -4.87 -15.86 29.67
C PHE A 35 -5.60 -16.12 30.99
N LEU A 36 -4.90 -16.00 32.13
CA LEU A 36 -5.51 -16.19 33.45
C LEU A 36 -6.58 -15.16 33.79
N SER A 37 -6.44 -13.92 33.30
CA SER A 37 -7.45 -12.86 33.45
C SER A 37 -8.68 -13.08 32.59
N LEU A 38 -8.57 -13.87 31.52
CA LEU A 38 -9.68 -14.17 30.60
C LEU A 38 -10.51 -15.38 31.03
N LEU A 39 -10.01 -16.19 31.98
CA LEU A 39 -10.75 -17.34 32.51
C LEU A 39 -11.95 -16.86 33.32
N ASP A 40 -13.14 -17.33 32.96
CA ASP A 40 -14.38 -17.10 33.70
C ASP A 40 -14.89 -18.39 34.33
N VAL A 41 -15.63 -18.25 35.44
CA VAL A 41 -16.36 -19.36 36.06
C VAL A 41 -17.84 -19.26 35.68
N PRO A 42 -18.39 -20.20 34.91
CA PRO A 42 -19.81 -20.19 34.58
C PRO A 42 -20.65 -20.33 35.86
N GLY A 43 -21.70 -19.50 36.00
CA GLY A 43 -22.65 -19.55 37.10
C GLY A 43 -22.24 -18.86 38.40
N ALA A 44 -21.05 -18.25 38.48
CA ALA A 44 -20.61 -17.54 39.67
C ALA A 44 -21.19 -16.10 39.73
N ALA A 45 -22.38 -15.93 40.30
CA ALA A 45 -22.91 -14.62 40.68
C ALA A 45 -22.25 -14.14 41.98
N ARG A 46 -20.99 -13.72 41.92
CA ARG A 46 -20.28 -13.17 43.07
C ARG A 46 -20.59 -11.68 43.24
N GLY A 47 -20.84 -11.22 44.47
CA GLY A 47 -21.19 -9.82 44.79
C GLY A 47 -20.08 -8.78 44.58
N SER A 48 -19.00 -9.12 43.86
CA SER A 48 -17.93 -8.17 43.52
C SER A 48 -18.26 -7.38 42.26
N ARG A 49 -17.75 -6.14 42.18
CA ARG A 49 -17.85 -5.30 40.99
C ARG A 49 -17.35 -6.07 39.75
N ARG A 50 -18.20 -6.17 38.73
CA ARG A 50 -17.83 -6.75 37.42
C ARG A 50 -16.67 -5.96 36.82
N THR A 51 -15.86 -6.65 36.02
CA THR A 51 -14.85 -6.00 35.17
C THR A 51 -15.51 -5.07 34.16
N ARG A 52 -14.73 -4.17 33.54
CA ARG A 52 -15.24 -3.14 32.61
C ARG A 52 -16.01 -3.73 31.42
N ASP A 53 -15.66 -4.95 31.06
CA ASP A 53 -16.20 -5.82 30.02
C ASP A 53 -17.27 -6.79 30.55
N GLY A 54 -17.76 -6.60 31.78
CA GLY A 54 -18.92 -7.30 32.33
C GLY A 54 -18.65 -8.69 32.92
N ARG A 55 -17.40 -9.16 32.89
CA ARG A 55 -16.99 -10.49 33.36
C ARG A 55 -16.65 -10.55 34.85
N THR A 56 -16.65 -11.75 35.40
CA THR A 56 -16.21 -12.05 36.77
C THR A 56 -15.05 -13.03 36.71
N PRO A 57 -13.81 -12.54 36.51
CA PRO A 57 -12.68 -13.41 36.22
C PRO A 57 -12.41 -14.37 37.37
N LEU A 58 -12.02 -15.60 37.01
CA LEU A 58 -11.62 -16.66 37.92
C LEU A 58 -10.51 -16.19 38.87
N VAL A 59 -9.54 -15.44 38.34
CA VAL A 59 -8.40 -14.89 39.09
C VAL A 59 -8.53 -13.37 39.18
N ARG A 60 -8.47 -12.82 40.39
CA ARG A 60 -8.51 -11.35 40.59
C ARG A 60 -7.20 -10.71 40.15
N GLN A 61 -7.26 -9.47 39.64
CA GLN A 61 -6.06 -8.71 39.28
C GLN A 61 -5.07 -8.55 40.45
N VAL A 62 -5.57 -8.35 41.68
CA VAL A 62 -4.72 -8.26 42.88
C VAL A 62 -3.97 -9.57 43.13
N GLN A 63 -4.65 -10.70 42.93
CA GLN A 63 -4.06 -12.03 43.10
C GLN A 63 -3.04 -12.33 41.99
N LEU A 64 -3.30 -11.90 40.75
CA LEU A 64 -2.33 -11.99 39.65
C LEU A 64 -1.10 -11.13 39.93
N ALA A 65 -1.28 -9.91 40.44
CA ALA A 65 -0.19 -9.02 40.80
C ALA A 65 0.74 -9.64 41.84
N GLU A 66 0.15 -10.26 42.87
CA GLU A 66 0.88 -10.99 43.91
C GLU A 66 1.63 -12.20 43.35
N TRP A 67 0.95 -13.05 42.58
CA TRP A 67 1.54 -14.28 42.06
C TRP A 67 2.67 -14.04 41.05
N VAL A 68 2.61 -12.94 40.31
CA VAL A 68 3.54 -12.63 39.21
C VAL A 68 4.58 -11.59 39.63
N GLY A 69 4.37 -10.90 40.76
CA GLY A 69 5.25 -9.81 41.20
C GLY A 69 5.18 -8.57 40.30
N VAL A 70 4.07 -8.37 39.59
CA VAL A 70 3.85 -7.22 38.68
C VAL A 70 2.84 -6.26 39.31
N PRO A 71 3.12 -4.94 39.34
CA PRO A 71 2.17 -3.96 39.86
C PRO A 71 0.80 -4.02 39.15
N GLN A 72 -0.28 -3.95 39.93
CA GLN A 72 -1.65 -3.96 39.40
C GLN A 72 -1.88 -2.94 38.27
N PRO A 73 -1.35 -1.69 38.31
CA PRO A 73 -1.53 -0.74 37.21
C PRO A 73 -1.02 -1.24 35.85
N HIS A 74 0.07 -2.01 35.83
CA HIS A 74 0.58 -2.61 34.59
C HIS A 74 -0.38 -3.67 34.05
N ILE A 75 -0.91 -4.52 34.93
CA ILE A 75 -1.92 -5.53 34.55
C ILE A 75 -3.17 -4.86 34.01
N SER A 76 -3.65 -3.79 34.66
CA SER A 76 -4.80 -3.01 34.17
C SER A 76 -4.52 -2.35 32.81
N LEU A 77 -3.30 -1.89 32.55
CA LEU A 77 -2.89 -1.35 31.26
C LEU A 77 -2.90 -2.44 30.17
N TRP A 78 -2.36 -3.63 30.45
CA TRP A 78 -2.35 -4.74 29.49
C TRP A 78 -3.77 -5.18 29.13
N LEU A 79 -4.65 -5.30 30.13
CA LEU A 79 -6.05 -5.63 29.89
C LEU A 79 -6.76 -4.55 29.08
N ARG A 80 -6.46 -3.27 29.32
CA ARG A 80 -6.99 -2.18 28.49
C ARG A 80 -6.60 -2.33 27.02
N TYR A 81 -5.32 -2.59 26.72
CA TYR A 81 -4.87 -2.81 25.34
C TYR A 81 -5.52 -4.04 24.69
N TRP A 82 -5.68 -5.12 25.46
CA TRP A 82 -6.44 -6.30 25.00
C TRP A 82 -7.88 -5.94 24.66
N HIS A 83 -8.58 -5.23 25.53
CA HIS A 83 -9.98 -4.84 25.33
C HIS A 83 -10.17 -3.85 24.18
N SER A 84 -9.21 -2.97 23.92
CA SER A 84 -9.27 -2.03 22.79
C SER A 84 -8.79 -2.65 21.47
N GLY A 85 -8.35 -3.92 21.45
CA GLY A 85 -7.74 -4.53 20.28
C GLY A 85 -6.41 -3.86 19.87
N ASP A 86 -5.76 -3.17 20.81
CA ASP A 86 -4.50 -2.47 20.60
C ASP A 86 -3.32 -3.46 20.76
N TRP A 87 -3.25 -4.38 19.80
CA TRP A 87 -2.24 -5.43 19.75
C TRP A 87 -0.83 -4.85 19.67
N ALA A 88 -0.66 -3.72 18.99
CA ALA A 88 0.62 -3.06 18.88
C ALA A 88 1.17 -2.71 20.27
N ASN A 89 0.40 -1.98 21.09
CA ASN A 89 0.82 -1.61 22.45
C ASN A 89 0.79 -2.77 23.45
N LEU A 90 -0.01 -3.80 23.21
CA LEU A 90 -0.02 -5.00 24.05
C LEU A 90 1.24 -5.86 23.88
N LEU A 91 1.62 -6.14 22.63
CA LEU A 91 2.79 -6.96 22.31
C LEU A 91 4.09 -6.17 22.52
N SER A 92 3.98 -4.84 22.44
CA SER A 92 5.03 -3.84 22.64
C SER A 92 5.84 -3.96 23.92
N LEU A 93 5.22 -4.08 25.09
CA LEU A 93 5.81 -3.74 26.41
C LEU A 93 7.03 -4.57 26.92
N ASN A 94 7.76 -5.24 26.03
CA ASN A 94 8.91 -6.08 26.32
C ASN A 94 10.28 -5.50 25.99
N SER A 95 10.38 -4.23 25.59
CA SER A 95 11.68 -3.61 25.40
C SER A 95 11.54 -2.09 25.45
N PRO A 96 12.57 -1.32 25.85
CA PRO A 96 12.68 0.12 25.52
C PRO A 96 12.72 0.41 23.99
N LEU A 97 12.33 -0.56 23.16
CA LEU A 97 12.47 -0.64 21.71
C LEU A 97 11.13 -0.95 21.04
N VAL A 98 10.07 -0.23 21.38
CA VAL A 98 8.78 -0.43 20.72
C VAL A 98 8.42 0.72 19.81
N LEU A 99 8.10 0.37 18.57
CA LEU A 99 7.24 1.17 17.73
C LEU A 99 5.83 1.31 18.32
N THR A 100 5.61 2.39 19.06
CA THR A 100 4.26 2.91 19.25
C THR A 100 3.70 3.41 17.92
N ALA A 101 2.38 3.51 17.79
CA ALA A 101 1.76 4.11 16.60
C ALA A 101 2.28 5.54 16.34
N GLU A 102 2.46 6.33 17.41
CA GLU A 102 3.05 7.67 17.37
C GLU A 102 4.50 7.65 16.84
N LEU A 103 5.31 6.67 17.27
CA LEU A 103 6.68 6.53 16.76
C LEU A 103 6.69 6.11 15.29
N VAL A 104 5.77 5.23 14.86
CA VAL A 104 5.60 4.88 13.45
C VAL A 104 5.23 6.12 12.64
N GLU A 105 4.22 6.87 13.07
CA GLU A 105 3.77 8.09 12.41
C GLU A 105 4.92 9.08 12.28
N ARG A 106 5.66 9.32 13.37
CA ARG A 106 6.82 10.20 13.35
C ARG A 106 7.92 9.74 12.39
N ILE A 107 8.19 8.43 12.32
CA ILE A 107 9.15 7.87 11.36
C ILE A 107 8.64 8.08 9.93
N VAL A 108 7.36 7.83 9.67
CA VAL A 108 6.72 8.00 8.36
C VAL A 108 6.70 9.47 7.94
N GLU A 109 6.48 10.42 8.85
CA GLU A 109 6.59 11.86 8.58
C GLU A 109 7.99 12.24 8.10
N VAL A 110 9.05 11.76 8.77
CA VAL A 110 10.43 12.02 8.35
C VAL A 110 10.70 11.41 6.98
N CYS A 111 10.21 10.20 6.74
CA CYS A 111 10.29 9.55 5.45
C CYS A 111 9.55 10.33 4.33
N ALA A 112 8.36 10.86 4.61
CA ALA A 112 7.58 11.67 3.68
C ALA A 112 8.24 13.03 3.40
N THR A 113 8.88 13.62 4.43
CA THR A 113 9.64 14.87 4.30
C THR A 113 10.89 14.66 3.44
N PHE A 114 11.52 13.48 3.54
CA PHE A 114 12.74 13.15 2.78
C PHE A 114 12.59 11.83 1.99
N PRO A 115 11.86 11.84 0.86
CA PRO A 115 11.52 10.61 0.12
C PRO A 115 12.72 9.87 -0.49
N THR A 116 13.87 10.52 -0.58
CA THR A 116 15.11 9.93 -1.10
C THR A 116 15.98 9.29 -0.02
N TRP A 117 15.66 9.48 1.26
CA TRP A 117 16.47 8.95 2.36
C TRP A 117 16.29 7.45 2.57
N GLY A 118 17.37 6.80 3.02
CA GLY A 118 17.39 5.42 3.50
C GLY A 118 17.20 5.32 5.02
N VAL A 119 17.04 4.10 5.52
CA VAL A 119 16.80 3.80 6.95
C VAL A 119 17.85 4.42 7.86
N ALA A 120 19.15 4.30 7.52
CA ALA A 120 20.24 4.84 8.33
C ALA A 120 20.18 6.37 8.48
N GLN A 121 19.81 7.08 7.42
CA GLN A 121 19.69 8.55 7.44
C GLN A 121 18.51 9.01 8.30
N VAL A 122 17.36 8.34 8.14
CA VAL A 122 16.17 8.58 8.97
C VAL A 122 16.47 8.31 10.44
N TYR A 123 17.16 7.21 10.74
CA TYR A 123 17.62 6.88 12.09
C TYR A 123 18.52 7.96 12.69
N GLN A 124 19.56 8.39 11.96
CA GLN A 124 20.46 9.45 12.44
C GLN A 124 19.72 10.76 12.71
N HIS A 125 18.79 11.14 11.82
CA HIS A 125 17.99 12.35 11.98
C HIS A 125 17.10 12.30 13.22
N LEU A 126 16.41 11.18 13.46
CA LEU A 126 15.56 11.00 14.64
C LEU A 126 16.37 11.01 15.94
N ARG A 127 17.59 10.44 15.94
CA ARG A 127 18.49 10.48 17.10
C ARG A 127 18.98 11.89 17.40
N GLN A 128 19.30 12.68 16.37
CA GLN A 128 19.68 14.10 16.54
C GLN A 128 18.54 14.93 17.14
N GLN A 129 17.27 14.55 16.88
CA GLN A 129 16.09 15.16 17.49
C GLN A 129 15.80 14.67 18.92
N GLY A 130 16.64 13.81 19.49
CA GLY A 130 16.47 13.28 20.85
C GLY A 130 15.43 12.15 20.96
N VAL A 131 14.93 11.61 19.85
CA VAL A 131 13.99 10.49 19.86
C VAL A 131 14.73 9.20 20.23
N ALA A 132 14.24 8.50 21.25
CA ALA A 132 14.77 7.21 21.68
C ALA A 132 14.31 6.10 20.71
N VAL A 133 15.01 5.98 19.58
CA VAL A 133 14.78 4.96 18.55
C VAL A 133 16.07 4.23 18.21
N THR A 134 15.97 3.01 17.70
CA THR A 134 17.08 2.23 17.13
C THR A 134 16.87 1.98 15.65
N GLU A 135 17.95 1.74 14.92
CA GLU A 135 17.90 1.50 13.48
C GLU A 135 16.97 0.33 13.05
N PRO A 136 16.96 -0.83 13.74
CA PRO A 136 16.00 -1.90 13.43
C PRO A 136 14.53 -1.47 13.58
N GLN A 137 14.23 -0.58 14.54
CA GLN A 137 12.87 -0.06 14.70
C GLN A 137 12.47 0.84 13.52
N VAL A 138 13.38 1.66 13.02
CA VAL A 138 13.13 2.47 11.82
C VAL A 138 12.85 1.57 10.62
N GLN A 139 13.65 0.51 10.44
CA GLN A 139 13.42 -0.47 9.38
C GLN A 139 12.04 -1.13 9.49
N GLN A 140 11.67 -1.57 10.69
CA GLN A 140 10.36 -2.18 10.95
C GLN A 140 9.20 -1.20 10.67
N ALA A 141 9.35 0.08 11.03
CA ALA A 141 8.33 1.11 10.79
C ALA A 141 8.07 1.30 9.30
N VAL A 142 9.16 1.42 8.53
CA VAL A 142 9.14 1.66 7.09
C VAL A 142 8.56 0.47 6.33
N GLN A 143 8.80 -0.75 6.81
CA GLN A 143 8.20 -1.98 6.25
C GLN A 143 6.71 -2.08 6.56
N HIS A 144 6.33 -1.92 7.83
CA HIS A 144 4.94 -2.12 8.27
C HIS A 144 3.97 -1.03 7.80
N SER A 145 4.45 0.21 7.68
CA SER A 145 3.64 1.33 7.15
C SER A 145 3.37 1.22 5.65
N GLY A 146 4.06 0.33 4.93
CA GLY A 146 4.03 0.28 3.47
C GLY A 146 4.85 1.38 2.79
N TRP A 147 5.55 2.24 3.56
CA TRP A 147 6.39 3.30 3.00
C TRP A 147 7.45 2.76 2.06
N GLN A 148 8.10 1.64 2.39
CA GLN A 148 9.12 1.04 1.51
C GLN A 148 8.56 0.73 0.10
N ARG A 149 7.34 0.19 0.05
CA ARG A 149 6.65 -0.14 -1.20
C ARG A 149 6.26 1.12 -1.97
N LEU A 150 5.77 2.13 -1.26
CA LEU A 150 5.43 3.43 -1.85
C LEU A 150 6.68 4.11 -2.41
N GLN A 151 7.76 4.22 -1.63
CA GLN A 151 9.02 4.82 -2.01
C GLN A 151 9.62 4.14 -3.25
N GLN A 152 9.61 2.80 -3.31
CA GLN A 152 10.10 2.07 -4.47
C GLN A 152 9.24 2.33 -5.72
N THR A 153 7.92 2.38 -5.55
CA THR A 153 6.98 2.71 -6.65
C THR A 153 7.23 4.13 -7.15
N LEU A 154 7.37 5.10 -6.23
CA LEU A 154 7.63 6.49 -6.56
C LEU A 154 8.97 6.66 -7.28
N ARG A 155 10.05 6.02 -6.80
CA ARG A 155 11.37 6.04 -7.47
C ARG A 155 11.36 5.41 -8.86
N THR A 156 10.49 4.43 -9.08
CA THR A 156 10.36 3.75 -10.38
C THR A 156 9.64 4.65 -11.38
N ARG A 157 8.59 5.33 -10.94
CA ARG A 157 7.68 6.11 -11.81
C ARG A 157 8.11 7.58 -11.97
N TYR A 158 8.70 8.16 -10.94
CA TYR A 158 8.98 9.59 -10.85
C TYR A 158 10.45 9.89 -10.60
N ASP A 159 10.88 11.09 -10.98
CA ASP A 159 12.14 11.67 -10.55
C ASP A 159 11.95 12.40 -9.22
N LEU A 160 12.44 11.79 -8.14
CA LEU A 160 12.39 12.35 -6.79
C LEU A 160 13.57 13.28 -6.48
N SER A 161 14.49 13.48 -7.42
CA SER A 161 15.64 14.38 -7.25
C SER A 161 15.37 15.79 -7.77
N ALA A 162 14.36 15.95 -8.62
CA ALA A 162 13.94 17.22 -9.16
C ALA A 162 13.02 17.98 -8.18
N PRO A 163 12.98 19.33 -8.24
CA PRO A 163 12.08 20.14 -7.43
C PRO A 163 10.59 19.94 -7.76
N VAL A 164 10.30 19.33 -8.91
CA VAL A 164 8.95 18.96 -9.35
C VAL A 164 8.91 17.44 -9.48
N LEU A 165 7.83 16.83 -8.99
CA LEU A 165 7.59 15.40 -9.12
C LEU A 165 7.26 15.05 -10.59
N ALA A 166 8.29 14.91 -11.41
CA ALA A 166 8.17 14.61 -12.83
C ALA A 166 8.12 13.10 -13.06
N LEU A 167 7.27 12.65 -13.98
CA LEU A 167 7.25 11.26 -14.40
C LEU A 167 8.53 10.95 -15.19
N ARG A 168 9.09 9.74 -15.03
CA ARG A 168 10.27 9.34 -15.82
C ARG A 168 9.86 8.99 -17.24
N ASP A 169 10.33 9.77 -18.22
CA ASP A 169 10.00 9.58 -19.64
C ASP A 169 10.23 8.15 -20.13
N GLY A 170 11.37 7.54 -19.78
CA GLY A 170 11.68 6.16 -20.17
C GLY A 170 10.72 5.13 -19.56
N TRP A 171 10.24 5.36 -18.33
CA TRP A 171 9.25 4.49 -17.71
C TRP A 171 7.88 4.65 -18.38
N LEU A 172 7.44 5.89 -18.60
CA LEU A 172 6.16 6.19 -19.25
C LEU A 172 6.09 5.62 -20.66
N VAL A 173 7.10 5.89 -21.49
CA VAL A 173 7.17 5.40 -22.87
C VAL A 173 7.20 3.87 -22.88
N GLY A 174 7.97 3.24 -21.98
CA GLY A 174 8.00 1.79 -21.86
C GLY A 174 6.64 1.18 -21.49
N GLN A 175 5.91 1.78 -20.56
CA GLN A 175 4.56 1.33 -20.18
C GLN A 175 3.55 1.52 -21.33
N LEU A 176 3.56 2.69 -21.98
CA LEU A 176 2.66 2.96 -23.12
C LEU A 176 2.90 1.99 -24.27
N LEU A 177 4.16 1.73 -24.63
CA LEU A 177 4.51 0.77 -25.68
C LEU A 177 4.10 -0.66 -25.31
N ALA A 178 4.29 -1.07 -24.05
CA ALA A 178 3.86 -2.38 -23.58
C ALA A 178 2.34 -2.53 -23.66
N GLN A 179 1.59 -1.50 -23.28
CA GLN A 179 0.13 -1.50 -23.31
C GLN A 179 -0.41 -1.46 -24.74
N ILE A 180 0.19 -0.68 -25.63
CA ILE A 180 -0.12 -0.68 -27.07
C ILE A 180 0.11 -2.08 -27.65
N ARG A 181 1.23 -2.74 -27.33
CA ARG A 181 1.53 -4.09 -27.81
C ARG A 181 0.50 -5.13 -27.34
N GLU A 182 0.09 -5.07 -26.08
CA GLU A 182 -0.94 -5.97 -25.54
C GLU A 182 -2.30 -5.75 -26.22
N LEU A 183 -2.68 -4.49 -26.42
CA LEU A 183 -3.93 -4.15 -27.10
C LEU A 183 -3.91 -4.57 -28.57
N LEU A 184 -2.78 -4.37 -29.27
CA LEU A 184 -2.60 -4.84 -30.64
C LEU A 184 -2.69 -6.36 -30.74
N GLY A 185 -2.00 -7.10 -29.87
CA GLY A 185 -2.07 -8.57 -29.86
C GLY A 185 -3.49 -9.10 -29.62
N ARG A 186 -4.28 -8.43 -28.77
CA ARG A 186 -5.68 -8.82 -28.52
C ARG A 186 -6.62 -8.45 -29.66
N LEU A 187 -6.39 -7.30 -30.29
CA LEU A 187 -7.13 -6.87 -31.48
C LEU A 187 -6.86 -7.82 -32.66
N GLU A 188 -5.60 -8.22 -32.86
CA GLU A 188 -5.19 -9.23 -33.84
C GLU A 188 -5.81 -10.61 -33.55
N ALA A 189 -5.94 -10.97 -32.27
CA ALA A 189 -6.58 -12.22 -31.84
C ALA A 189 -8.12 -12.17 -31.81
N GLY A 190 -8.74 -11.01 -32.07
CA GLY A 190 -10.20 -10.82 -31.99
C GLY A 190 -10.78 -10.98 -30.57
N GLN A 191 -9.96 -10.84 -29.53
CA GLN A 191 -10.35 -11.07 -28.15
C GLN A 191 -10.91 -9.80 -27.50
N ALA A 192 -11.94 -9.95 -26.67
CA ALA A 192 -12.48 -8.85 -25.87
C ALA A 192 -11.43 -8.36 -24.85
N LEU A 193 -11.47 -7.06 -24.52
CA LEU A 193 -10.59 -6.50 -23.48
C LEU A 193 -10.92 -7.10 -22.09
N PRO A 194 -9.97 -7.75 -21.42
CA PRO A 194 -10.02 -8.11 -20.01
C PRO A 194 -10.24 -6.91 -19.09
N THR A 195 -10.82 -7.20 -17.93
CA THR A 195 -11.23 -6.21 -16.93
C THR A 195 -10.05 -5.41 -16.38
N GLU A 196 -8.89 -6.02 -16.22
CA GLU A 196 -7.68 -5.41 -15.68
C GLU A 196 -7.10 -4.35 -16.63
N VAL A 197 -7.25 -4.56 -17.94
CA VAL A 197 -6.80 -3.58 -18.95
C VAL A 197 -7.77 -2.43 -19.07
N ARG A 198 -9.08 -2.68 -18.86
CA ARG A 198 -10.08 -1.61 -18.78
C ARG A 198 -9.82 -0.70 -17.59
N SER A 199 -9.63 -1.26 -16.39
CA SER A 199 -9.32 -0.45 -15.19
C SER A 199 -8.04 0.35 -15.34
N THR A 200 -7.00 -0.23 -15.95
CA THR A 200 -5.74 0.48 -16.21
C THR A 200 -5.94 1.64 -17.19
N LEU A 201 -6.76 1.46 -18.23
CA LEU A 201 -7.10 2.53 -19.17
C LEU A 201 -7.93 3.63 -18.51
N ASP A 202 -8.87 3.27 -17.63
CA ASP A 202 -9.67 4.22 -16.87
C ASP A 202 -8.79 5.07 -15.94
N ASP A 203 -7.87 4.45 -15.20
CA ASP A 203 -6.90 5.14 -14.33
C ASP A 203 -6.01 6.10 -15.13
N LEU A 204 -5.50 5.68 -16.29
CA LEU A 204 -4.68 6.52 -17.16
C LEU A 204 -5.48 7.68 -17.76
N THR A 205 -6.75 7.45 -18.09
CA THR A 205 -7.64 8.49 -18.63
C THR A 205 -7.95 9.53 -17.55
N ALA A 206 -8.19 9.10 -16.30
CA ALA A 206 -8.35 9.99 -15.16
C ALA A 206 -7.08 10.82 -14.91
N LEU A 207 -5.90 10.20 -14.91
CA LEU A 207 -4.62 10.89 -14.75
C LEU A 207 -4.35 11.90 -15.87
N ALA A 208 -4.68 11.55 -17.13
CA ALA A 208 -4.55 12.46 -18.26
C ALA A 208 -5.45 13.70 -18.09
N HIS A 209 -6.68 13.49 -17.63
CA HIS A 209 -7.61 14.59 -17.34
C HIS A 209 -7.10 15.50 -16.20
N GLU A 210 -6.61 14.93 -15.10
CA GLU A 210 -6.00 15.69 -13.99
C GLU A 210 -4.76 16.48 -14.43
N ALA A 211 -3.96 15.92 -15.35
CA ALA A 211 -2.80 16.59 -15.93
C ALA A 211 -3.16 17.65 -17.00
N GLY A 212 -4.46 17.87 -17.28
CA GLY A 212 -4.92 18.80 -18.32
C GLY A 212 -4.64 18.33 -19.75
N ALA A 213 -4.27 17.06 -19.93
CA ALA A 213 -4.10 16.45 -21.24
C ALA A 213 -5.48 16.13 -21.83
N ASN A 214 -6.02 17.05 -22.63
CA ASN A 214 -7.25 16.81 -23.36
C ASN A 214 -7.05 15.68 -24.36
N ALA A 215 -7.89 14.65 -24.28
CA ALA A 215 -7.95 13.62 -25.30
C ALA A 215 -8.20 14.31 -26.66
N PRO A 216 -7.36 14.09 -27.68
CA PRO A 216 -7.64 14.61 -29.00
C PRO A 216 -9.02 14.10 -29.46
N PRO A 217 -9.79 14.91 -30.21
CA PRO A 217 -11.11 14.51 -30.67
C PRO A 217 -11.04 13.14 -31.35
N PRO A 218 -12.07 12.29 -31.21
CA PRO A 218 -12.07 10.94 -31.77
C PRO A 218 -11.76 11.03 -33.28
N VAL A 219 -10.55 10.59 -33.62
CA VAL A 219 -10.07 10.63 -35.00
C VAL A 219 -10.88 9.59 -35.77
N LYS A 220 -11.35 9.96 -36.97
CA LYS A 220 -11.97 9.01 -37.92
C LYS A 220 -11.15 7.72 -37.94
N THR A 221 -11.85 6.58 -37.91
CA THR A 221 -11.27 5.24 -37.96
C THR A 221 -10.58 4.99 -39.30
N LEU A 222 -9.41 5.58 -39.48
CA LEU A 222 -8.49 5.26 -40.55
C LEU A 222 -7.90 3.88 -40.26
N PRO A 223 -7.76 3.02 -41.28
CA PRO A 223 -6.92 1.83 -41.21
C PRO A 223 -5.59 2.14 -40.52
N TRP A 224 -5.19 1.29 -39.58
CA TRP A 224 -4.03 1.52 -38.70
C TRP A 224 -2.75 1.90 -39.49
N LEU A 225 -2.55 1.29 -40.66
CA LEU A 225 -1.40 1.54 -41.54
C LEU A 225 -1.31 3.01 -41.96
N LEU A 226 -2.44 3.64 -42.30
CA LEU A 226 -2.49 5.05 -42.71
C LEU A 226 -2.17 6.00 -41.54
N ARG A 227 -2.42 5.58 -40.30
CA ARG A 227 -2.05 6.35 -39.10
C ARG A 227 -0.55 6.28 -38.83
N VAL A 228 0.06 5.10 -39.00
CA VAL A 228 1.52 4.94 -38.87
C VAL A 228 2.24 5.73 -39.96
N GLU A 229 1.75 5.66 -41.20
CA GLU A 229 2.28 6.46 -42.30
C GLU A 229 2.16 7.96 -42.04
N GLN A 230 1.04 8.45 -41.51
CA GLN A 230 0.90 9.87 -41.15
C GLN A 230 1.89 10.30 -40.05
N LEU A 231 2.14 9.44 -39.06
CA LEU A 231 3.06 9.74 -37.96
C LEU A 231 4.53 9.74 -38.41
N LEU A 232 4.90 8.84 -39.32
CA LEU A 232 6.26 8.68 -39.84
C LEU A 232 6.57 9.63 -41.00
N LEU A 233 5.59 9.97 -41.83
CA LEU A 233 5.77 10.69 -43.11
C LEU A 233 5.22 12.13 -43.07
N GLY A 234 4.68 12.59 -41.94
CA GLY A 234 4.33 13.99 -41.71
C GLY A 234 2.89 14.40 -42.08
N GLN A 235 2.67 15.70 -42.31
CA GLN A 235 1.33 16.33 -42.31
C GLN A 235 0.46 15.93 -43.50
N TRP A 236 -0.47 15.01 -43.27
CA TRP A 236 -1.54 14.71 -44.21
C TRP A 236 -2.73 15.64 -43.95
N HIS A 237 -3.26 16.26 -45.00
CA HIS A 237 -4.46 17.08 -44.92
C HIS A 237 -5.67 16.22 -45.31
N LEU A 238 -6.67 16.14 -44.42
CA LEU A 238 -7.95 15.53 -44.74
C LEU A 238 -8.65 16.38 -45.81
N VAL A 239 -8.67 15.90 -47.04
CA VAL A 239 -9.42 16.53 -48.13
C VAL A 239 -10.85 15.99 -48.08
N ALA A 240 -11.83 16.88 -47.93
CA ALA A 240 -13.24 16.49 -47.94
C ALA A 240 -13.62 15.87 -49.29
N ASP A 241 -14.51 14.85 -49.27
CA ASP A 241 -15.02 14.22 -50.49
C ASP A 241 -15.72 15.26 -51.36
N GLY A 242 -14.99 15.77 -52.36
CA GLY A 242 -15.46 16.82 -53.26
C GLY A 242 -14.38 17.84 -53.64
N GLN A 243 -13.37 18.05 -52.78
CA GLN A 243 -12.30 18.99 -53.07
C GLN A 243 -11.15 18.26 -53.78
N VAL A 244 -10.74 18.74 -54.96
CA VAL A 244 -9.57 18.22 -55.68
C VAL A 244 -8.53 19.32 -55.71
N ARG A 245 -7.29 18.98 -55.36
CA ARG A 245 -6.16 19.91 -55.39
C ARG A 245 -5.17 19.50 -56.45
N CYS A 246 -4.54 20.48 -57.09
CA CYS A 246 -3.44 20.20 -58.01
C CYS A 246 -2.27 19.58 -57.21
N PRO A 247 -1.75 18.39 -57.59
CA PRO A 247 -0.61 17.79 -56.90
C PRO A 247 0.69 18.59 -57.07
N HIS A 248 0.75 19.52 -58.03
CA HIS A 248 1.95 20.30 -58.30
C HIS A 248 1.97 21.65 -57.55
N CYS A 249 0.83 22.34 -57.45
CA CYS A 249 0.77 23.69 -56.86
C CYS A 249 -0.24 23.84 -55.70
N GLY A 250 -0.96 22.78 -55.34
CA GLY A 250 -1.90 22.77 -54.21
C GLY A 250 -3.19 23.59 -54.40
N SER A 251 -3.39 24.21 -55.57
CA SER A 251 -4.56 25.03 -55.86
C SER A 251 -5.84 24.21 -55.99
N ASP A 252 -6.97 24.83 -55.67
CA ASP A 252 -8.34 24.30 -55.79
C ASP A 252 -8.99 24.63 -57.16
N GLN A 253 -8.22 25.24 -58.07
CA GLN A 253 -8.66 25.59 -59.43
C GLN A 253 -8.78 24.36 -60.36
N VAL A 254 -8.59 23.16 -59.83
CA VAL A 254 -8.68 21.90 -60.57
C VAL A 254 -10.02 21.23 -60.26
N ARG A 255 -10.79 20.91 -61.32
CA ARG A 255 -12.06 20.19 -61.18
C ARG A 255 -11.93 18.74 -61.61
N ARG A 256 -12.77 17.87 -61.04
CA ARG A 256 -12.92 16.49 -61.52
C ARG A 256 -13.42 16.52 -62.96
N LYS A 257 -12.73 15.80 -63.86
CA LYS A 257 -13.16 15.64 -65.26
C LYS A 257 -14.48 14.87 -65.40
N SER A 258 -14.80 13.98 -64.46
CA SER A 258 -16.10 13.30 -64.36
C SER A 258 -16.40 12.90 -62.91
N ALA A 259 -17.69 12.89 -62.55
CA ALA A 259 -18.16 12.39 -61.26
C ALA A 259 -18.26 10.85 -61.21
N THR A 260 -18.24 10.19 -62.36
CA THR A 260 -18.31 8.73 -62.49
C THR A 260 -16.90 8.13 -62.37
N PRO A 261 -16.64 7.25 -61.39
CA PRO A 261 -15.36 6.56 -61.28
C PRO A 261 -15.16 5.61 -62.45
N ARG A 262 -13.99 5.68 -63.12
CA ARG A 262 -13.62 4.73 -64.17
C ARG A 262 -12.66 3.69 -63.58
N LEU A 263 -13.06 2.43 -63.62
CA LEU A 263 -12.17 1.32 -63.28
C LEU A 263 -11.12 1.18 -64.39
N LYS A 264 -9.85 1.42 -64.07
CA LYS A 264 -8.73 1.04 -64.94
C LYS A 264 -8.40 -0.43 -64.71
N LYS A 265 -8.47 -1.23 -65.77
CA LYS A 265 -7.83 -2.55 -65.78
C LYS A 265 -6.34 -2.34 -66.07
N TYR A 266 -5.50 -2.77 -65.16
CA TYR A 266 -4.07 -2.91 -65.38
C TYR A 266 -3.86 -4.36 -65.84
N TYR A 267 -3.30 -4.53 -67.03
CA TYR A 267 -2.83 -5.82 -67.54
C TYR A 267 -1.41 -6.07 -67.04
#